data_AF-M6GU04-F1
#
_entry.id   AF-M6GU04-F1
#
_cell.length_a   1.000
_cell.length_b   1.000
_cell.length_c   1.000
_cell.angle_alpha   90.00
_cell.angle_beta   90.00
_cell.angle_gamma   90.00
#
_symmetry.space_group_name_H-M   'P 1'
#
loop_
_entity.id
_entity.type
_entity.pdbx_description
1 polymer ?
#
loop_
_entity_poly.entity_id
_entity_poly.type
_entity_poly.pdbx_seq_one_letter_code
_entity_poly.pdbx_strand_id
1 'polypeptide(L)'
;MKEGASFMYSKYFIWFMTLGIFLPLAGIFAKGSFYDFKVKDIKGNEVSLSKYKGKVVMVVNVASKCGYTYQYEHLEKVYKNIRIKDLQ
;
A
#
# COMPACT_ATOMS: atom_id res chain seq x y z
N MET A 1 -6.79 -56.82 19.90
CA MET A 1 -6.57 -55.36 19.84
C MET A 1 -5.56 -54.98 18.74
N LYS A 2 -5.86 -55.24 17.45
CA LYS A 2 -4.93 -54.91 16.33
C LYS A 2 -5.57 -54.20 15.13
N GLU A 3 -6.88 -53.94 15.15
CA GLU A 3 -7.59 -53.40 13.97
C GLU A 3 -7.93 -51.89 14.06
N GLY A 4 -7.66 -51.24 15.18
CA GLY A 4 -8.02 -49.82 15.39
C GLY A 4 -6.94 -48.79 15.04
N ALA A 5 -5.67 -49.19 14.94
CA ALA A 5 -4.55 -48.23 14.78
C ALA A 5 -4.35 -47.78 13.32
N SER A 6 -4.42 -48.70 12.35
CA SER A 6 -4.15 -48.37 10.93
C SER A 6 -5.22 -47.47 10.30
N PHE A 7 -6.48 -47.60 10.74
CA PHE A 7 -7.58 -46.76 10.27
C PHE A 7 -7.47 -45.32 10.82
N MET A 8 -6.93 -45.18 12.03
CA MET A 8 -6.74 -43.89 12.68
C MET A 8 -5.69 -43.05 11.95
N TYR A 9 -4.54 -43.64 11.58
CA TYR A 9 -3.47 -42.91 10.87
C TYR A 9 -3.85 -42.48 9.45
N SER A 10 -4.68 -43.25 8.73
CA SER A 10 -5.15 -42.90 7.37
C SER A 10 -6.03 -41.64 7.35
N LYS A 11 -6.89 -41.46 8.35
CA LYS A 11 -7.78 -40.29 8.45
C LYS A 11 -7.04 -39.02 8.87
N TYR A 12 -6.02 -39.14 9.75
CA TYR A 12 -5.15 -38.02 10.14
C TYR A 12 -4.14 -37.64 9.06
N PHE A 13 -3.70 -38.59 8.23
CA PHE A 13 -2.78 -38.35 7.11
C PHE A 13 -3.42 -37.48 6.01
N ILE A 14 -4.69 -37.74 5.66
CA ILE A 14 -5.46 -36.94 4.70
C ILE A 14 -5.76 -35.53 5.27
N TRP A 15 -5.98 -35.42 6.58
CA TRP A 15 -6.22 -34.13 7.25
C TRP A 15 -4.94 -33.28 7.37
N PHE A 16 -3.77 -33.91 7.55
CA PHE A 16 -2.47 -33.22 7.55
C PHE A 16 -2.04 -32.74 6.16
N MET A 17 -2.37 -33.48 5.10
CA MET A 17 -2.02 -33.12 3.72
C MET A 17 -2.85 -31.95 3.17
N THR A 18 -4.10 -31.78 3.63
CA THR A 18 -4.97 -30.66 3.25
C THR A 18 -4.71 -29.40 4.09
N LEU A 19 -4.35 -29.53 5.37
CA LEU A 19 -3.98 -28.39 6.23
C LEU A 19 -2.60 -27.79 5.90
N GLY A 20 -1.63 -28.61 5.45
CA GLY A 20 -0.26 -28.16 5.19
C GLY A 20 -0.05 -27.45 3.84
N ILE A 21 -0.91 -27.70 2.85
CA ILE A 21 -0.76 -27.15 1.48
C ILE A 21 -1.69 -25.94 1.24
N PHE A 22 -2.77 -25.77 2.02
CA PHE A 22 -3.72 -24.67 1.84
C PHE A 22 -3.30 -23.34 2.51
N LEU A 23 -2.15 -23.32 3.21
CA LEU A 23 -1.69 -22.17 3.98
C LEU A 23 -0.37 -21.55 3.46
N PRO A 24 -0.29 -21.14 2.17
CA PRO A 24 0.46 -19.91 1.89
C PRO A 24 -0.14 -19.03 0.78
N LEU A 25 -1.48 -18.95 0.64
CA LEU A 25 -2.10 -18.05 -0.36
C LEU A 25 -2.76 -16.78 0.21
N ALA A 26 -2.67 -16.53 1.51
CA ALA A 26 -3.23 -15.32 2.12
C ALA A 26 -2.26 -14.11 2.11
N GLY A 27 -0.99 -14.30 1.74
CA GLY A 27 0.09 -13.33 1.98
C GLY A 27 0.45 -12.37 0.84
N ILE A 28 -0.14 -12.47 -0.35
CA ILE A 28 0.33 -11.72 -1.54
C ILE A 28 -0.52 -10.47 -1.87
N PHE A 29 -1.73 -10.33 -1.31
CA PHE A 29 -2.71 -9.36 -1.83
C PHE A 29 -2.65 -7.93 -1.26
N ALA A 30 -1.67 -7.58 -0.43
CA ALA A 30 -1.65 -6.28 0.25
C ALA A 30 -0.47 -5.36 -0.10
N LYS A 31 0.31 -5.63 -1.15
CA LYS A 31 1.40 -4.73 -1.56
C LYS A 31 0.94 -3.70 -2.59
N GLY A 32 0.00 -2.82 -2.21
CA GLY A 32 -0.35 -1.65 -3.01
C GLY A 32 0.71 -0.56 -2.85
N SER A 33 1.32 -0.10 -3.95
CA SER A 33 2.23 1.05 -3.93
C SER A 33 1.44 2.35 -3.98
N PHE A 34 1.94 3.40 -3.33
CA PHE A 34 1.43 4.78 -3.51
C PHE A 34 1.28 5.16 -5.00
N TYR A 35 2.14 4.60 -5.84
CA TYR A 35 2.18 4.89 -7.27
C TYR A 35 1.11 4.16 -8.10
N ASP A 36 0.39 3.22 -7.52
CA ASP A 36 -0.65 2.46 -8.21
C ASP A 36 -2.01 3.17 -8.16
N PHE A 37 -2.12 4.24 -7.35
CA PHE A 37 -3.34 5.02 -7.25
C PHE A 37 -3.52 5.99 -8.42
N LYS A 38 -4.78 6.17 -8.80
CA LYS A 38 -5.25 7.24 -9.66
C LYS A 38 -6.17 8.17 -8.88
N VAL A 39 -5.96 9.46 -9.04
CA VAL A 39 -6.71 10.51 -8.33
C VAL A 39 -7.24 11.54 -9.32
N LYS A 40 -8.30 12.25 -8.95
CA LYS A 40 -8.77 13.39 -9.76
C LYS A 40 -8.01 14.64 -9.36
N ASP A 41 -7.57 15.41 -10.36
CA ASP A 41 -7.01 16.74 -10.12
C ASP A 41 -8.13 17.77 -9.83
N ILE A 42 -7.73 19.01 -9.52
CA ILE A 42 -8.66 20.12 -9.24
C ILE A 42 -9.55 20.49 -10.45
N LYS A 43 -9.19 20.07 -11.67
CA LYS A 43 -9.95 20.27 -12.90
C LYS A 43 -10.83 19.06 -13.25
N GLY A 44 -10.79 18.00 -12.45
CA GLY A 44 -11.57 16.77 -12.64
C GLY A 44 -10.91 15.71 -13.52
N ASN A 45 -9.67 15.92 -13.99
CA ASN A 45 -8.97 14.94 -14.84
C ASN A 45 -8.41 13.80 -13.98
N GLU A 46 -8.41 12.58 -14.52
CA GLU A 46 -7.75 11.45 -13.88
C GLU A 46 -6.23 11.54 -14.03
N VAL A 47 -5.52 11.49 -12.90
CA VAL A 47 -4.07 11.58 -12.80
C VAL A 47 -3.55 10.34 -12.09
N SER A 48 -2.68 9.58 -12.77
CA SER A 48 -1.94 8.49 -12.14
C SER A 48 -0.81 9.03 -11.26
N LEU A 49 -0.72 8.55 -10.02
CA LEU A 49 0.38 8.91 -9.11
C LEU A 49 1.71 8.29 -9.53
N SER A 50 1.70 7.29 -10.42
CA SER A 50 2.91 6.70 -11.02
C SER A 50 3.85 7.71 -11.67
N LYS A 51 3.34 8.86 -12.12
CA LYS A 51 4.16 9.94 -12.72
C LYS A 51 5.15 10.58 -11.74
N TYR A 52 4.98 10.35 -10.44
CA TYR A 52 5.85 10.87 -9.40
C TYR A 52 6.90 9.85 -8.91
N LYS A 53 7.01 8.67 -9.55
CA LYS A 53 8.05 7.68 -9.23
C LYS A 53 9.44 8.32 -9.35
N GLY A 54 10.30 8.04 -8.37
CA GLY A 54 11.67 8.56 -8.32
C GLY A 54 11.80 10.00 -7.83
N LYS A 55 10.71 10.62 -7.38
CA LYS A 55 10.72 11.96 -6.77
C LYS A 55 10.36 11.88 -5.29
N VAL A 56 10.84 12.83 -4.50
CA VAL A 56 10.35 13.03 -3.14
C VAL A 56 8.93 13.62 -3.22
N VAL A 57 7.94 12.92 -2.65
CA VAL A 57 6.52 13.33 -2.69
C VAL A 57 6.03 13.60 -1.28
N MET A 58 5.48 14.80 -1.06
CA MET A 58 4.81 15.20 0.18
C MET A 58 3.31 15.38 -0.09
N VAL A 59 2.47 14.61 0.60
CA VAL A 59 1.00 14.68 0.52
C VAL A 59 0.48 15.50 1.69
N VAL A 60 -0.33 16.53 1.41
CA VAL A 60 -0.91 17.41 2.43
C VAL A 60 -2.42 17.49 2.23
N ASN A 61 -3.18 17.22 3.28
CA ASN A 61 -4.62 17.47 3.29
C ASN A 61 -4.88 18.95 3.59
N VAL A 62 -5.45 19.68 2.63
CA VAL A 62 -5.72 21.12 2.78
C VAL A 62 -7.21 21.41 2.84
N ALA A 63 -7.60 22.47 3.56
CA ALA A 63 -8.97 22.95 3.67
C ALA A 63 -9.01 24.49 3.56
N SER A 64 -9.94 25.05 2.77
CA SER A 64 -9.97 26.48 2.41
C SER A 64 -10.45 27.43 3.51
N LYS A 65 -11.13 26.92 4.55
CA LYS A 65 -11.71 27.71 5.65
C LYS A 65 -11.13 27.33 7.01
N CYS A 66 -9.82 27.11 7.07
CA CYS A 66 -9.15 26.74 8.31
C CYS A 66 -8.22 27.87 8.76
N GLY A 67 -8.09 28.09 10.08
CA GLY A 67 -7.16 29.09 10.64
C GLY A 67 -5.68 28.83 10.35
N TYR A 68 -5.37 27.73 9.64
CA TYR A 68 -4.04 27.29 9.25
C TYR A 68 -3.65 27.69 7.81
N THR A 69 -4.40 28.58 7.13
CA THR A 69 -4.07 29.04 5.77
C THR A 69 -2.67 29.66 5.65
N TYR A 70 -2.10 30.21 6.73
CA TYR A 70 -0.71 30.70 6.75
C TYR A 70 0.33 29.62 6.41
N GLN A 71 -0.03 28.33 6.52
CA GLN A 71 0.87 27.23 6.21
C GLN A 71 1.19 27.12 4.71
N TYR A 72 0.37 27.69 3.82
CA TYR A 72 0.63 27.66 2.37
C TYR A 72 1.98 28.30 2.01
N GLU A 73 2.33 29.44 2.63
CA GLU A 73 3.61 30.11 2.36
C GLU A 73 4.82 29.26 2.78
N HIS A 74 4.71 28.58 3.91
CA HIS A 74 5.77 27.69 4.39
C HIS A 74 5.90 26.45 3.49
N LEU A 75 4.79 25.86 3.06
CA LEU A 75 4.78 24.75 2.12
C LEU A 75 5.41 25.15 0.78
N GLU A 76 5.14 26.36 0.30
CA GLU A 76 5.75 26.89 -0.91
C GLU A 76 7.27 27.07 -0.77
N LYS A 77 7.74 27.61 0.37
CA LYS A 77 9.18 27.73 0.66
C LYS A 77 9.87 26.38 0.66
N VAL A 78 9.29 25.37 1.32
CA VAL A 78 9.81 23.99 1.32
C VAL A 78 9.87 23.42 -0.10
N TYR A 79 8.80 23.57 -0.88
CA TYR A 79 8.75 23.10 -2.25
C TYR A 79 9.85 23.75 -3.12
N LYS A 80 10.04 25.06 -3.03
CA LYS A 80 11.11 25.79 -3.74
C LYS A 80 12.49 25.27 -3.35
N ASN A 81 12.75 25.09 -2.06
CA ASN A 81 14.05 24.63 -1.56
C ASN A 81 14.38 23.19 -2.03
N ILE A 82 13.40 22.28 -2.01
CA ILE A 82 13.62 20.89 -2.46
C ILE A 82 13.80 20.85 -3.99
N ARG A 83 12.98 21.60 -4.73
CA ARG A 83 13.10 21.66 -6.19
C ARG A 83 14.46 22.21 -6.65
N ILE A 84 15.05 23.15 -5.91
CA ILE A 84 16.39 23.67 -6.19
C ILE A 84 17.45 22.58 -5.97
N LYS A 85 17.33 21.78 -4.89
CA LYS A 85 18.26 20.68 -4.60
C LYS A 85 18.21 19.55 -5.63
N ASP A 86 17.03 19.25 -6.19
CA ASP A 86 16.90 18.24 -7.25
C ASP A 86 17.53 18.67 -8.60
N LEU A 87 17.91 19.96 -8.74
CA LEU A 87 18.54 20.52 -9.93
C LEU A 87 20.06 20.72 -9.80
N GLN A 88 20.66 20.34 -8.66
CA GLN A 88 22.10 20.40 -8.39
C GLN A 88 22.70 19.00 -8.33
#